data_AF-R6U4B6-F1
#
_entry.id   AF-R6U4B6-F1
#
_cell.length_a   1.000
_cell.length_b   1.000
_cell.length_c   1.000
_cell.angle_alpha   90.00
_cell.angle_beta   90.00
_cell.angle_gamma   90.00
#
_symmetry.space_group_name_H-M   'P 1'
#
loop_
_entity.id
_entity.type
_entity.pdbx_description
1 polymer ?
#
loop_
_entity_poly.entity_id
_entity_poly.type
_entity_poly.pdbx_seq_one_letter_code
_entity_poly.pdbx_strand_id
1 'polypeptide(L)'
;MKKQKRINLADLGIIPGTEEDFTEKINKIIEQNDEPCTYVFQKGIYRFFASKGTQAKYSLCNTDRNTYRTLTLQIKNKKKITFDGNGSKFLFAGNTQPITLDSSANICLKNFTIDWEKPLVAEGIVFAKTPDYLDLRIDQTLFPCFVSNFCLNFDIGDNETSMLIFAGHTIYDGNSLSVARNTADSLFFSSVEKISKDIFRLYTANRLSNDLAISIGDIVVLRHGKRLHAAVFAENCEFLKLNNIKIHSAPGIGILFQFCHGIHLDQLSIHPNQNLGRMVSCTRDDGIQAVNCRGSILIENCNFFGLQDSPVNIHGSNITVDNQASPNSLIGSGKRPHFLWAKPNDRISIVNNLSYETVYTAEVEQYAVYDDDACVVSFKKPIASLPYNNRHYSLENADNTPAVTIRNCHFGSCRARGLLVCTPKPVLIEENYFESSGSAILLHGDYSTYYESGACRDVTIRKNIFTDLCCLSQYENCLAVVNISPQVSRPMLTAPYHQNITIEDNVFSSPGTPIIYAFDAGNLSFCRNKIFRSGRIATLTDRPLYLFAVCSDLLFKDNTEIGQFHAPTIRKITCTSRKESNNNDQ
;
A
#
# COMPACT_ATOMS: atom_id res chain seq x y z
N MET A 1 -15.41 -36.07 0.21
CA MET A 1 -14.57 -35.13 1.00
C MET A 1 -15.00 -35.23 2.46
N LYS A 2 -14.11 -35.55 3.39
CA LYS A 2 -14.45 -35.49 4.83
C LYS A 2 -14.81 -34.03 5.17
N LYS A 3 -15.98 -33.79 5.76
CA LYS A 3 -16.35 -32.46 6.27
C LYS A 3 -15.30 -32.02 7.27
N GLN A 4 -14.73 -30.84 7.07
CA GLN A 4 -13.79 -30.22 8.01
C GLN A 4 -14.47 -30.05 9.37
N LYS A 5 -13.76 -30.34 10.47
CA LYS A 5 -14.30 -30.24 11.83
C LYS A 5 -14.74 -28.80 12.09
N ARG A 6 -15.97 -28.58 12.56
CA ARG A 6 -16.49 -27.26 12.91
C ARG A 6 -16.48 -27.09 14.43
N ILE A 7 -15.86 -26.02 14.91
CA ILE A 7 -15.78 -25.69 16.34
C ILE A 7 -16.50 -24.35 16.51
N ASN A 8 -17.69 -24.37 17.14
CA ASN A 8 -18.34 -23.12 17.51
C ASN A 8 -17.70 -22.62 18.80
N LEU A 9 -17.16 -21.41 18.78
CA LEU A 9 -16.41 -20.86 19.92
C LEU A 9 -17.32 -20.55 21.12
N ALA A 10 -18.61 -20.30 20.88
CA ALA A 10 -19.61 -20.13 21.93
C ALA A 10 -19.77 -21.39 22.81
N ASP A 11 -19.67 -22.58 22.24
CA ASP A 11 -19.73 -23.86 22.98
C ASP A 11 -18.54 -24.02 23.95
N LEU A 12 -17.46 -23.25 23.70
CA LEU A 12 -16.27 -23.17 24.54
C LEU A 12 -16.30 -21.94 25.47
N GLY A 13 -17.42 -21.22 25.54
CA GLY A 13 -17.61 -20.03 26.36
C GLY A 13 -16.89 -18.79 25.83
N ILE A 14 -16.77 -18.63 24.51
CA ILE A 14 -16.33 -17.39 23.85
C ILE A 14 -17.58 -16.74 23.24
N ILE A 15 -18.21 -15.86 23.99
CA ILE A 15 -19.55 -15.33 23.73
C ILE A 15 -19.43 -13.83 23.41
N PRO A 16 -20.12 -13.31 22.39
CA PRO A 16 -20.06 -11.88 22.06
C PRO A 16 -20.89 -11.03 23.02
N GLY A 17 -20.66 -9.72 22.99
CA GLY A 17 -21.46 -8.72 23.72
C GLY A 17 -21.09 -8.57 25.20
N THR A 18 -19.95 -9.12 25.61
CA THR A 18 -19.38 -8.97 26.95
C THR A 18 -18.18 -8.01 26.93
N GLU A 19 -17.72 -7.62 28.12
CA GLU A 19 -16.44 -6.90 28.31
C GLU A 19 -15.25 -7.87 28.52
N GLU A 20 -15.50 -9.18 28.44
CA GLU A 20 -14.44 -10.18 28.60
C GLU A 20 -13.55 -10.24 27.36
N ASP A 21 -12.25 -10.23 27.58
CA ASP A 21 -11.24 -10.42 26.54
C ASP A 21 -10.93 -11.92 26.39
N PHE A 22 -11.12 -12.45 25.18
CA PHE A 22 -10.91 -13.86 24.87
C PHE A 22 -9.58 -14.17 24.18
N THR A 23 -8.63 -13.23 24.12
CA THR A 23 -7.35 -13.35 23.42
C THR A 23 -6.60 -14.62 23.81
N GLU A 24 -6.32 -14.81 25.10
CA GLU A 24 -5.58 -15.97 25.60
C GLU A 24 -6.32 -17.28 25.29
N LYS A 25 -7.64 -17.31 25.54
CA LYS A 25 -8.48 -18.48 25.36
C LYS A 25 -8.58 -18.92 23.90
N ILE A 26 -8.80 -17.98 22.98
CA ILE A 26 -8.85 -18.24 21.54
C ILE A 26 -7.49 -18.75 21.04
N ASN A 27 -6.39 -18.07 21.42
CA ASN A 27 -5.05 -18.49 21.01
C ASN A 27 -4.72 -19.90 21.50
N LYS A 28 -5.06 -20.24 22.74
CA LYS A 28 -4.87 -21.59 23.30
C LYS A 28 -5.66 -22.66 22.54
N ILE A 29 -6.91 -22.37 22.18
CA ILE A 29 -7.75 -23.29 21.38
C ILE A 29 -7.11 -23.53 20.01
N ILE A 30 -6.61 -22.47 19.36
CA ILE A 30 -5.96 -22.59 18.05
C ILE A 30 -4.65 -23.36 18.16
N GLU A 31 -3.82 -23.04 19.14
CA GLU A 31 -2.52 -23.67 19.39
C GLU A 31 -2.67 -25.18 19.63
N GLN A 32 -3.63 -25.59 20.45
CA GLN A 32 -3.83 -26.99 20.82
C GLN A 32 -4.46 -27.86 19.74
N ASN A 33 -4.89 -27.29 18.61
CA ASN A 33 -5.54 -28.04 17.54
C ASN A 33 -4.71 -28.01 16.25
N ASP A 34 -4.20 -29.18 15.84
CA ASP A 34 -3.47 -29.36 14.58
C ASP A 34 -4.33 -29.93 13.45
N GLU A 35 -5.57 -30.32 13.75
CA GLU A 35 -6.49 -30.88 12.78
C GLU A 35 -7.17 -29.79 11.94
N PRO A 36 -7.41 -30.04 10.63
CA PRO A 36 -8.17 -29.13 9.78
C PRO A 36 -9.53 -28.78 10.39
N CYS A 37 -9.76 -27.48 10.65
CA CYS A 37 -10.98 -27.04 11.32
C CYS A 37 -11.50 -25.68 10.85
N THR A 38 -12.79 -25.47 11.05
CA THR A 38 -13.45 -24.17 10.95
C THR A 38 -13.80 -23.69 12.35
N TYR A 39 -13.14 -22.62 12.81
CA TYR A 39 -13.55 -21.88 14.01
C TYR A 39 -14.65 -20.90 13.64
N VAL A 40 -15.77 -20.97 14.36
CA VAL A 40 -16.96 -20.18 14.05
C VAL A 40 -17.33 -19.33 15.25
N PHE A 41 -17.35 -18.02 15.04
CA PHE A 41 -17.84 -17.06 16.02
C PHE A 41 -19.37 -17.03 16.00
N GLN A 42 -19.97 -16.86 17.17
CA GLN A 42 -21.37 -16.45 17.23
C GLN A 42 -21.42 -14.96 16.83
N LYS A 43 -22.36 -14.59 15.97
CA LYS A 43 -22.47 -13.19 15.51
C LYS A 43 -22.62 -12.24 16.70
N GLY A 44 -21.72 -11.26 16.79
CA GLY A 44 -21.83 -10.15 17.72
C GLY A 44 -20.53 -9.35 17.82
N ILE A 45 -20.36 -8.63 18.93
CA ILE A 45 -19.19 -7.79 19.17
C ILE A 45 -18.24 -8.53 20.12
N TYR A 46 -16.98 -8.67 19.74
CA TYR A 46 -15.91 -9.17 20.62
C TYR A 46 -14.90 -8.07 20.85
N ARG A 47 -14.46 -7.89 22.10
CA ARG A 47 -13.50 -6.86 22.48
C ARG A 47 -12.13 -7.47 22.79
N PHE A 48 -11.09 -6.77 22.36
CA PHE A 48 -9.71 -7.17 22.53
C PHE A 48 -8.87 -5.97 22.95
N PHE A 49 -8.00 -6.16 23.93
CA PHE A 49 -7.16 -5.11 24.51
C PHE A 49 -5.68 -5.40 24.25
N ALA A 50 -4.91 -4.38 23.88
CA ALA A 50 -3.48 -4.51 23.61
C ALA A 50 -2.69 -5.12 24.79
N SER A 51 -3.09 -4.81 26.02
CA SER A 51 -2.55 -5.31 27.28
C SER A 51 -2.73 -6.82 27.49
N LYS A 52 -3.64 -7.45 26.73
CA LYS A 52 -3.84 -8.91 26.69
C LYS A 52 -3.10 -9.58 25.53
N GLY A 53 -2.52 -8.79 24.63
CA GLY A 53 -1.77 -9.28 23.48
C GLY A 53 -0.42 -9.89 23.87
N THR A 54 0.04 -10.85 23.07
CA THR A 54 1.36 -11.46 23.22
C THR A 54 2.43 -10.58 22.58
N GLN A 55 3.51 -10.29 23.31
CA GLN A 55 4.69 -9.64 22.73
C GLN A 55 5.52 -10.66 21.93
N ALA A 56 5.77 -10.39 20.65
CA ALA A 56 6.57 -11.27 19.79
C ALA A 56 7.51 -10.48 18.87
N LYS A 57 8.65 -11.07 18.53
CA LYS A 57 9.63 -10.45 17.62
C LYS A 57 9.18 -10.62 16.17
N TYR A 58 8.90 -9.52 15.49
CA TYR A 58 8.60 -9.50 14.06
C TYR A 58 9.18 -8.24 13.40
N SER A 59 9.85 -8.45 12.26
CA SER A 59 10.28 -7.37 11.39
C SER A 59 9.27 -7.20 10.26
N LEU A 60 8.39 -6.21 10.38
CA LEU A 60 7.39 -5.89 9.37
C LEU A 60 7.99 -4.95 8.33
N CYS A 61 7.90 -5.33 7.04
CA CYS A 61 8.28 -4.46 5.94
C CYS A 61 7.52 -3.12 6.00
N ASN A 62 8.20 -2.02 5.62
CA ASN A 62 7.64 -0.67 5.50
C ASN A 62 6.94 -0.11 6.77
N THR A 63 7.28 -0.64 7.95
CA THR A 63 6.82 -0.15 9.26
C THR A 63 7.96 0.47 10.08
N ASP A 64 7.60 1.22 11.13
CA ASP A 64 8.59 1.82 12.03
C ASP A 64 9.46 0.73 12.71
N ARG A 65 10.71 1.09 13.01
CA ARG A 65 11.66 0.21 13.74
C ARG A 65 11.06 -0.14 15.09
N ASN A 66 10.76 -1.42 15.31
CA ASN A 66 10.34 -1.93 16.60
C ASN A 66 10.69 -3.41 16.72
N THR A 67 11.32 -3.80 17.83
CA THR A 67 11.76 -5.19 18.06
C THR A 67 10.58 -6.11 18.35
N TYR A 68 9.58 -5.62 19.08
CA TYR A 68 8.42 -6.40 19.52
C TYR A 68 7.13 -5.86 18.91
N ARG A 69 6.21 -6.75 18.59
CA ARG A 69 4.84 -6.45 18.17
C ARG A 69 3.87 -7.03 19.20
N THR A 70 2.77 -6.33 19.44
CA THR A 70 1.69 -6.77 20.32
C THR A 70 0.67 -7.53 19.51
N LEU A 71 0.57 -8.85 19.68
CA LEU A 71 -0.31 -9.71 18.86
C LEU A 71 -1.58 -10.08 19.61
N THR A 72 -2.75 -9.87 19.01
CA THR A 72 -4.01 -10.37 19.58
C THR A 72 -4.25 -11.81 19.18
N LEU A 73 -4.74 -12.08 17.96
CA LEU A 73 -5.13 -13.41 17.50
C LEU A 73 -4.04 -14.01 16.61
N GLN A 74 -3.62 -15.23 16.91
CA GLN A 74 -2.46 -15.86 16.28
C GLN A 74 -2.83 -17.20 15.65
N ILE A 75 -2.44 -17.39 14.38
CA ILE A 75 -2.51 -18.67 13.66
C ILE A 75 -1.10 -18.98 13.16
N LYS A 76 -0.38 -19.82 13.89
CA LYS A 76 1.02 -20.14 13.64
C LYS A 76 1.22 -21.64 13.41
N ASN A 77 2.00 -22.00 12.39
CA ASN A 77 2.29 -23.40 12.05
C ASN A 77 1.03 -24.26 11.81
N LYS A 78 -0.05 -23.66 11.29
CA LYS A 78 -1.33 -24.36 11.07
C LYS A 78 -1.58 -24.63 9.59
N LYS A 79 -2.38 -25.66 9.32
CA LYS A 79 -2.78 -26.04 7.96
C LYS A 79 -4.29 -26.23 7.88
N LYS A 80 -4.91 -25.73 6.81
CA LYS A 80 -6.35 -25.93 6.52
C LYS A 80 -7.23 -25.44 7.67
N ILE A 81 -7.05 -24.18 8.05
CA ILE A 81 -7.88 -23.51 9.06
C ILE A 81 -8.82 -22.53 8.37
N THR A 82 -10.08 -22.51 8.79
CA THR A 82 -11.01 -21.43 8.46
C THR A 82 -11.41 -20.70 9.74
N PHE A 83 -11.29 -19.38 9.71
CA PHE A 83 -11.72 -18.48 10.77
C PHE A 83 -12.93 -17.71 10.26
N ASP A 84 -14.13 -18.15 10.68
CA ASP A 84 -15.41 -17.60 10.21
C ASP A 84 -16.02 -16.73 11.31
N GLY A 85 -15.95 -15.42 11.10
CA GLY A 85 -16.51 -14.44 12.02
C GLY A 85 -18.03 -14.41 12.03
N ASN A 86 -18.70 -15.03 11.05
CA ASN A 86 -20.17 -15.09 10.98
C ASN A 86 -20.88 -13.71 11.09
N GLY A 87 -20.26 -12.68 10.51
CA GLY A 87 -20.74 -11.30 10.55
C GLY A 87 -20.43 -10.55 11.86
N SER A 88 -19.48 -11.05 12.66
CA SER A 88 -19.07 -10.41 13.92
C SER A 88 -18.21 -9.17 13.71
N LYS A 89 -18.18 -8.31 14.72
CA LYS A 89 -17.29 -7.17 14.84
C LYS A 89 -16.22 -7.47 15.90
N PHE A 90 -14.96 -7.32 15.53
CA PHE A 90 -13.81 -7.38 16.43
C PHE A 90 -13.38 -5.95 16.72
N LEU A 91 -13.59 -5.52 17.97
CA LEU A 91 -13.25 -4.21 18.48
C LEU A 91 -11.96 -4.26 19.28
N PHE A 92 -11.01 -3.42 18.90
CA PHE A 92 -9.70 -3.35 19.53
C PHE A 92 -9.54 -2.04 20.33
N ALA A 93 -8.73 -2.11 21.38
CA ALA A 93 -8.29 -0.96 22.18
C ALA A 93 -6.76 -1.01 22.38
N GLY A 94 -6.12 0.16 22.33
CA GLY A 94 -4.67 0.27 22.34
C GLY A 94 -4.01 -0.09 20.99
N ASN A 95 -2.68 -0.05 20.96
CA ASN A 95 -1.90 -0.31 19.76
C ASN A 95 -1.52 -1.80 19.64
N THR A 96 -2.32 -2.55 18.87
CA THR A 96 -2.17 -4.00 18.71
C THR A 96 -2.31 -4.45 17.26
N GLN A 97 -1.80 -5.65 16.96
CA GLN A 97 -1.94 -6.37 15.71
C GLN A 97 -3.06 -7.42 15.84
N PRO A 98 -4.27 -7.14 15.32
CA PRO A 98 -5.45 -7.98 15.46
C PRO A 98 -5.25 -9.45 15.08
N ILE A 99 -4.73 -9.71 13.87
CA ILE A 99 -4.60 -11.07 13.34
C ILE A 99 -3.20 -11.26 12.79
N THR A 100 -2.51 -12.29 13.26
CA THR A 100 -1.17 -12.70 12.83
C THR A 100 -1.19 -14.12 12.29
N LEU A 101 -0.79 -14.28 11.02
CA LEU A 101 -0.58 -15.55 10.36
C LEU A 101 0.92 -15.77 10.16
N ASP A 102 1.44 -16.90 10.59
CA ASP A 102 2.86 -17.22 10.45
C ASP A 102 3.05 -18.68 10.07
N SER A 103 3.85 -18.94 9.03
CA SER A 103 4.29 -20.29 8.66
C SER A 103 3.13 -21.28 8.51
N SER A 104 2.01 -20.79 7.96
CA SER A 104 0.73 -21.48 7.89
C SER A 104 0.25 -21.64 6.46
N ALA A 105 -0.52 -22.69 6.16
CA ALA A 105 -0.95 -22.99 4.79
C ALA A 105 -2.45 -23.30 4.66
N ASN A 106 -3.06 -22.89 3.54
CA ASN A 106 -4.49 -23.08 3.27
C ASN A 106 -5.36 -22.45 4.37
N ILE A 107 -5.16 -21.15 4.61
CA ILE A 107 -5.88 -20.40 5.66
C ILE A 107 -6.98 -19.56 5.00
N CYS A 108 -8.20 -19.64 5.54
CA CYS A 108 -9.32 -18.81 5.12
C CYS A 108 -9.80 -17.95 6.27
N LEU A 109 -9.78 -16.63 6.10
CA LEU A 109 -10.40 -15.67 7.02
C LEU A 109 -11.66 -15.13 6.34
N LYS A 110 -12.81 -15.12 7.04
CA LYS A 110 -14.04 -14.60 6.42
C LYS A 110 -15.08 -14.06 7.39
N ASN A 111 -15.94 -13.19 6.86
CA ASN A 111 -17.17 -12.72 7.50
C ASN A 111 -16.95 -11.99 8.84
N PHE A 112 -16.04 -11.02 8.90
CA PHE A 112 -15.91 -10.17 10.09
C PHE A 112 -15.52 -8.73 9.74
N THR A 113 -15.70 -7.85 10.74
CA THR A 113 -15.24 -6.47 10.70
C THR A 113 -14.15 -6.27 11.76
N ILE A 114 -13.06 -5.61 11.40
CA ILE A 114 -12.03 -5.10 12.32
C ILE A 114 -12.25 -3.60 12.49
N ASP A 115 -12.29 -3.12 13.73
CA ASP A 115 -12.45 -1.70 14.06
C ASP A 115 -11.88 -1.41 15.45
N TRP A 116 -11.71 -0.13 15.77
CA TRP A 116 -11.33 0.35 17.11
C TRP A 116 -12.46 1.19 17.67
N GLU A 117 -12.70 1.13 18.98
CA GLU A 117 -13.63 2.07 19.62
C GLU A 117 -13.09 3.51 19.55
N LYS A 118 -11.79 3.66 19.85
CA LYS A 118 -11.02 4.89 19.69
C LYS A 118 -10.00 4.68 18.55
N PRO A 119 -10.23 5.26 17.36
CA PRO A 119 -9.46 4.95 16.16
C PRO A 119 -8.02 5.47 16.26
N LEU A 120 -7.17 4.93 15.39
CA LEU A 120 -5.71 5.19 15.41
C LEU A 120 -5.28 6.26 14.41
N VAL A 121 -6.27 6.94 13.84
CA VAL A 121 -6.18 8.16 13.04
C VAL A 121 -7.39 9.00 13.41
N ALA A 122 -7.23 10.31 13.50
CA ALA A 122 -8.29 11.22 13.90
C ALA A 122 -8.73 12.19 12.80
N GLU A 123 -9.89 12.81 12.98
CA GLU A 123 -10.44 13.83 12.08
C GLU A 123 -10.70 15.12 12.86
N GLY A 124 -10.39 16.26 12.23
CA GLY A 124 -10.75 17.58 12.73
C GLY A 124 -11.39 18.40 11.63
N ILE A 125 -12.55 18.99 11.89
CA ILE A 125 -13.21 19.89 10.95
C ILE A 125 -12.60 21.28 11.07
N VAL A 126 -12.21 21.89 9.96
CA VAL A 126 -11.68 23.25 9.92
C VAL A 126 -12.77 24.22 10.36
N PHE A 127 -12.60 24.80 11.56
CA PHE A 127 -13.53 25.75 12.15
C PHE A 127 -13.13 27.20 11.84
N ALA A 128 -11.84 27.51 11.93
CA ALA A 128 -11.27 28.78 11.51
C ALA A 128 -9.86 28.58 10.95
N LYS A 129 -9.39 29.51 10.13
CA LYS A 129 -8.02 29.51 9.61
C LYS A 129 -7.43 30.91 9.59
N THR A 130 -6.12 30.96 9.81
CA THR A 130 -5.27 32.12 9.49
C THR A 130 -4.05 31.63 8.72
N PRO A 131 -3.16 32.51 8.26
CA PRO A 131 -1.90 32.06 7.67
C PRO A 131 -1.00 31.28 8.65
N ASP A 132 -1.19 31.40 9.97
CA ASP A 132 -0.27 30.87 10.98
C ASP A 132 -0.86 29.68 11.79
N TYR A 133 -2.17 29.44 11.68
CA TYR A 133 -2.83 28.33 12.39
C TYR A 133 -4.15 27.91 11.75
N LEU A 134 -4.57 26.69 12.10
CA LEU A 134 -5.93 26.18 11.90
C LEU A 134 -6.58 25.95 13.28
N ASP A 135 -7.80 26.44 13.46
CA ASP A 135 -8.64 25.99 14.55
C ASP A 135 -9.48 24.82 14.04
N LEU A 136 -9.25 23.64 14.62
CA LEU A 136 -9.96 22.41 14.27
C LEU A 136 -10.97 22.06 15.35
N ARG A 137 -12.21 21.78 14.95
CA ARG A 137 -13.20 21.12 15.81
C ARG A 137 -12.98 19.62 15.75
N ILE A 138 -12.60 19.01 16.87
CA ILE A 138 -12.36 17.58 17.01
C ILE A 138 -13.45 16.99 17.92
N ASP A 139 -14.24 16.06 17.38
CA ASP A 139 -15.27 15.37 18.13
C ASP A 139 -14.63 14.50 19.23
N GLN A 140 -14.76 14.93 20.48
CA GLN A 140 -14.18 14.27 21.65
C GLN A 140 -14.81 12.90 21.97
N THR A 141 -15.97 12.57 21.38
CA THR A 141 -16.60 11.26 21.54
C THR A 141 -15.99 10.23 20.59
N LEU A 142 -15.59 10.66 19.40
CA LEU A 142 -14.97 9.79 18.38
C LEU A 142 -13.45 9.77 18.49
N PHE A 143 -12.84 10.92 18.78
CA PHE A 143 -11.40 11.16 18.81
C PHE A 143 -11.00 11.87 20.12
N PRO A 144 -11.15 11.21 21.28
CA PRO A 144 -10.82 11.82 22.57
C PRO A 144 -9.35 12.27 22.59
N CYS A 145 -9.10 13.54 22.88
CA CYS A 145 -7.75 14.10 22.84
C CYS A 145 -7.53 15.23 23.84
N PHE A 146 -6.25 15.49 24.13
CA PHE A 146 -5.83 16.53 25.06
C PHE A 146 -4.49 17.12 24.66
N VAL A 147 -4.24 18.35 25.09
CA VAL A 147 -2.95 19.01 24.89
C VAL A 147 -2.07 18.76 26.11
N SER A 148 -0.83 18.33 25.87
CA SER A 148 0.22 18.22 26.89
C SER A 148 1.55 18.63 26.25
N ASN A 149 2.30 19.50 26.93
CA ASN A 149 3.56 20.08 26.43
C ASN A 149 3.44 20.65 25.00
N PHE A 150 2.36 21.38 24.73
CA PHE A 150 2.04 21.94 23.42
C PHE A 150 1.85 20.91 22.29
N CYS A 151 1.72 19.62 22.61
CA CYS A 151 1.43 18.55 21.65
C CYS A 151 0.00 18.03 21.85
N LEU A 152 -0.69 17.72 20.76
CA LEU A 152 -1.98 17.04 20.79
C LEU A 152 -1.78 15.52 20.95
N ASN A 153 -2.42 14.94 21.96
CA ASN A 153 -2.37 13.52 22.27
C ASN A 153 -3.78 12.94 22.20
N PHE A 154 -3.94 11.80 21.55
CA PHE A 154 -5.20 11.07 21.42
C PHE A 154 -5.20 9.88 22.38
N ASP A 155 -6.30 9.68 23.10
CA ASP A 155 -6.56 8.45 23.85
C ASP A 155 -6.97 7.37 22.84
N ILE A 156 -6.21 6.28 22.78
CA ILE A 156 -6.45 5.18 21.84
C ILE A 156 -6.98 3.92 22.54
N GLY A 157 -7.41 4.06 23.79
CA GLY A 157 -7.94 2.97 24.62
C GLY A 157 -6.85 2.21 25.38
N ASP A 158 -7.27 1.35 26.29
CA ASP A 158 -6.38 0.49 27.10
C ASP A 158 -5.28 1.26 27.86
N ASN A 159 -5.60 2.48 28.32
CA ASN A 159 -4.68 3.43 28.96
C ASN A 159 -3.48 3.85 28.09
N GLU A 160 -3.57 3.68 26.77
CA GLU A 160 -2.56 4.15 25.82
C GLU A 160 -2.94 5.49 25.19
N THR A 161 -1.91 6.28 24.88
CA THR A 161 -2.05 7.56 24.19
C THR A 161 -1.14 7.63 22.96
N SER A 162 -1.56 8.39 21.96
CA SER A 162 -0.89 8.51 20.68
C SER A 162 -0.73 9.99 20.31
N MET A 163 0.53 10.43 20.18
CA MET A 163 0.86 11.84 19.91
C MET A 163 0.71 12.16 18.42
N LEU A 164 0.14 13.32 18.10
CA LEU A 164 0.10 13.87 16.74
C LEU A 164 1.51 13.92 16.14
N ILE A 165 1.65 13.50 14.89
CA ILE A 165 2.94 13.61 14.19
C ILE A 165 3.12 15.03 13.62
N PHE A 166 4.36 15.40 13.30
CA PHE A 166 4.69 16.74 12.82
C PHE A 166 4.11 17.05 11.41
N ALA A 167 3.98 16.05 10.54
CA ALA A 167 3.72 16.24 9.11
C ALA A 167 2.87 15.11 8.50
N GLY A 168 2.42 15.32 7.25
CA GLY A 168 1.74 14.29 6.45
C GLY A 168 0.24 14.16 6.76
N HIS A 169 -0.37 15.23 7.25
CA HIS A 169 -1.82 15.35 7.42
C HIS A 169 -2.49 15.61 6.08
N THR A 170 -3.67 15.04 5.88
CA THR A 170 -4.41 15.13 4.61
C THR A 170 -5.65 15.97 4.78
N ILE A 171 -6.00 16.75 3.77
CA ILE A 171 -7.19 17.60 3.76
C ILE A 171 -8.19 17.00 2.80
N TYR A 172 -9.43 16.85 3.25
CA TYR A 172 -10.56 16.41 2.45
C TYR A 172 -11.58 17.55 2.34
N ASP A 173 -12.11 17.75 1.14
CA ASP A 173 -13.23 18.67 0.90
C ASP A 173 -14.43 18.21 1.73
N GLY A 174 -15.00 19.13 2.51
CA GLY A 174 -16.09 18.81 3.45
C GLY A 174 -17.39 18.36 2.79
N ASN A 175 -17.58 18.61 1.48
CA ASN A 175 -18.80 18.25 0.75
C ASN A 175 -18.62 16.97 -0.05
N SER A 176 -17.55 16.86 -0.85
CA SER A 176 -17.33 15.70 -1.71
C SER A 176 -16.64 14.55 -0.99
N LEU A 177 -16.02 14.79 0.18
CA LEU A 177 -15.20 13.83 0.91
C LEU A 177 -14.06 13.25 0.06
N SER A 178 -13.57 14.02 -0.90
CA SER A 178 -12.36 13.71 -1.66
C SER A 178 -11.21 14.54 -1.13
N VAL A 179 -9.97 14.03 -1.23
CA VAL A 179 -8.79 14.83 -0.90
C VAL A 179 -8.81 16.13 -1.69
N ALA A 180 -8.58 17.24 -0.97
CA ALA A 180 -8.57 18.56 -1.55
C ALA A 180 -7.43 18.71 -2.57
N ARG A 181 -7.65 19.58 -3.55
CA ARG A 181 -6.70 19.81 -4.65
C ARG A 181 -5.47 20.55 -4.15
N ASN A 182 -4.28 20.16 -4.65
CA ASN A 182 -2.99 20.78 -4.34
C ASN A 182 -2.64 20.81 -2.84
N THR A 183 -3.09 19.82 -2.06
CA THR A 183 -2.83 19.75 -0.62
C THR A 183 -1.85 18.65 -0.21
N ALA A 184 -1.23 17.94 -1.17
CA ALA A 184 -0.28 16.86 -0.93
C ALA A 184 0.78 17.23 0.12
N ASP A 185 0.78 16.54 1.26
CA ASP A 185 1.79 16.62 2.35
C ASP A 185 2.19 18.06 2.74
N SER A 186 1.23 18.98 2.65
CA SER A 186 1.44 20.42 2.81
C SER A 186 1.27 20.94 4.26
N LEU A 187 0.66 20.12 5.13
CA LEU A 187 0.38 20.48 6.52
C LEU A 187 1.46 19.98 7.47
N PHE A 188 2.04 20.94 8.19
CA PHE A 188 3.04 20.73 9.23
C PHE A 188 2.60 21.50 10.47
N PHE A 189 2.51 20.84 11.63
CA PHE A 189 2.07 21.47 12.87
C PHE A 189 3.21 21.53 13.89
N SER A 190 3.50 22.72 14.39
CA SER A 190 4.62 22.98 15.32
C SER A 190 4.20 22.92 16.79
N SER A 191 2.98 23.36 17.09
CA SER A 191 2.42 23.34 18.45
C SER A 191 0.90 23.39 18.42
N VAL A 192 0.28 23.01 19.53
CA VAL A 192 -1.18 22.95 19.68
C VAL A 192 -1.60 23.59 21.00
N GLU A 193 -2.71 24.33 20.96
CA GLU A 193 -3.38 24.93 22.10
C GLU A 193 -4.85 24.49 22.14
N LYS A 194 -5.38 24.26 23.35
CA LYS A 194 -6.79 23.95 23.54
C LYS A 194 -7.57 25.26 23.75
N ILE A 195 -8.50 25.56 22.84
CA ILE A 195 -9.31 26.77 22.89
C ILE A 195 -10.63 26.53 23.64
N SER A 196 -11.26 25.38 23.41
CA SER A 196 -12.48 24.95 24.10
C SER A 196 -12.48 23.43 24.34
N LYS A 197 -13.62 22.85 24.75
CA LYS A 197 -13.75 21.39 24.90
C LYS A 197 -13.41 20.65 23.59
N ASP A 198 -13.87 21.18 22.46
CA ASP A 198 -13.84 20.55 21.14
C ASP A 198 -13.02 21.33 20.10
N ILE A 199 -12.59 22.56 20.38
CA ILE A 199 -11.78 23.38 19.48
C ILE A 199 -10.33 23.42 19.92
N PHE A 200 -9.44 23.06 19.00
CA PHE A 200 -7.99 23.05 19.17
C PHE A 200 -7.34 23.91 18.09
N ARG A 201 -6.44 24.79 18.51
CA ARG A 201 -5.62 25.59 17.60
C ARG A 201 -4.32 24.86 17.31
N LEU A 202 -4.09 24.53 16.05
CA LEU A 202 -2.87 23.89 15.57
C LEU A 202 -2.05 24.95 14.81
N TYR A 203 -0.94 25.38 15.40
CA TYR A 203 -0.01 26.32 14.79
C TYR A 203 0.77 25.63 13.68
N THR A 204 0.83 26.26 12.52
CA THR A 204 1.50 25.69 11.36
C THR A 204 2.99 26.01 11.41
N ALA A 205 3.84 25.02 11.14
CA ALA A 205 5.29 25.22 11.14
C ALA A 205 5.76 26.13 9.98
N ASN A 206 5.01 26.12 8.89
CA ASN A 206 5.17 27.01 7.74
C ASN A 206 3.89 27.82 7.56
N ARG A 207 4.01 29.09 7.20
CA ARG A 207 2.85 29.93 6.87
C ARG A 207 2.06 29.28 5.75
N LEU A 208 0.76 29.06 5.96
CA LEU A 208 -0.12 28.50 4.95
C LEU A 208 -0.16 29.45 3.74
N SER A 209 0.09 28.91 2.55
CA SER A 209 -0.02 29.68 1.32
C SER A 209 -1.49 30.04 1.06
N ASN A 210 -1.72 31.19 0.45
CA ASN A 210 -3.07 31.57 0.00
C ASN A 210 -3.62 30.61 -1.07
N ASP A 211 -2.72 29.90 -1.77
CA ASP A 211 -3.05 28.92 -2.81
C ASP A 211 -3.48 27.56 -2.25
N LEU A 212 -3.31 27.32 -0.95
CA LEU A 212 -3.75 26.09 -0.32
C LEU A 212 -5.27 26.15 -0.13
N ALA A 213 -5.98 25.31 -0.88
CA ALA A 213 -7.44 25.25 -0.92
C ALA A 213 -8.04 24.59 0.34
N ILE A 214 -7.76 25.13 1.52
CA ILE A 214 -8.43 24.75 2.77
C ILE A 214 -9.60 25.69 2.99
N SER A 215 -10.80 25.14 3.12
CA SER A 215 -12.03 25.87 3.42
C SER A 215 -12.52 25.59 4.83
N ILE A 216 -13.28 26.51 5.41
CA ILE A 216 -14.05 26.22 6.62
C ILE A 216 -15.03 25.09 6.28
N GLY A 217 -15.10 24.06 7.12
CA GLY A 217 -15.88 22.85 6.89
C GLY A 217 -15.11 21.69 6.28
N ASP A 218 -13.90 21.92 5.74
CA ASP A 218 -13.03 20.82 5.29
C ASP A 218 -12.59 19.95 6.47
N ILE A 219 -12.22 18.71 6.17
CA ILE A 219 -11.82 17.71 7.15
C ILE A 219 -10.32 17.50 7.05
N VAL A 220 -9.60 17.76 8.14
CA VAL A 220 -8.18 17.43 8.28
C VAL A 220 -8.07 16.05 8.93
N VAL A 221 -7.42 15.12 8.23
CA VAL A 221 -7.01 13.83 8.80
C VAL A 221 -5.73 14.02 9.60
N LEU A 222 -5.85 13.84 10.90
CA LEU A 222 -4.80 13.97 11.90
C LEU A 222 -4.14 12.61 12.14
N ARG A 223 -3.04 12.34 11.42
CA ARG A 223 -2.19 11.17 11.67
C ARG A 223 -1.45 11.34 13.01
N HIS A 224 -1.40 10.28 13.81
CA HIS A 224 -0.76 10.29 15.12
C HIS A 224 -0.13 8.93 15.44
N GLY A 225 0.83 8.89 16.38
CA GLY A 225 1.49 7.67 16.89
C GLY A 225 2.65 7.17 16.06
N LYS A 226 2.97 5.87 16.18
CA LYS A 226 3.93 5.14 15.32
C LYS A 226 3.25 4.11 14.41
N ARG A 227 3.85 3.84 13.25
CA ARG A 227 3.41 2.83 12.25
C ARG A 227 3.88 1.44 12.69
N LEU A 228 3.27 0.87 13.73
CA LEU A 228 3.83 -0.34 14.38
C LEU A 228 3.22 -1.65 13.92
N HIS A 229 1.97 -1.67 13.49
CA HIS A 229 1.24 -2.93 13.27
C HIS A 229 0.46 -2.87 11.96
N ALA A 230 0.07 -4.05 11.47
CA ALA A 230 -0.96 -4.20 10.46
C ALA A 230 -2.26 -4.70 11.10
N ALA A 231 -3.44 -4.42 10.53
CA ALA A 231 -4.67 -5.03 11.02
C ALA A 231 -4.68 -6.56 10.77
N VAL A 232 -4.20 -6.99 9.60
CA VAL A 232 -3.87 -8.40 9.33
C VAL A 232 -2.43 -8.50 8.87
N PHE A 233 -1.62 -9.31 9.55
CA PHE A 233 -0.25 -9.59 9.17
C PHE A 233 -0.08 -11.06 8.81
N ALA A 234 0.59 -11.34 7.71
CA ALA A 234 0.91 -12.68 7.28
C ALA A 234 2.37 -12.78 6.82
N GLU A 235 3.11 -13.73 7.40
CA GLU A 235 4.48 -14.02 7.05
C GLU A 235 4.66 -15.51 6.71
N ASN A 236 5.42 -15.80 5.64
CA ASN A 236 5.82 -17.16 5.28
C ASN A 236 4.62 -18.13 5.13
N CYS A 237 3.48 -17.63 4.67
CA CYS A 237 2.25 -18.41 4.54
C CYS A 237 1.98 -18.83 3.09
N GLU A 238 1.21 -19.91 2.91
CA GLU A 238 0.85 -20.42 1.59
C GLU A 238 -0.66 -20.55 1.43
N PHE A 239 -1.21 -20.11 0.30
CA PHE A 239 -2.63 -20.20 -0.04
C PHE A 239 -3.53 -19.55 1.01
N LEU A 240 -3.53 -18.22 1.01
CA LEU A 240 -4.36 -17.40 1.87
C LEU A 240 -5.61 -16.93 1.12
N LYS A 241 -6.79 -17.10 1.74
CA LYS A 241 -8.05 -16.54 1.25
C LYS A 241 -8.69 -15.64 2.29
N LEU A 242 -8.86 -14.37 1.96
CA LEU A 242 -9.59 -13.40 2.78
C LEU A 242 -10.87 -13.04 2.03
N ASN A 243 -12.02 -13.27 2.65
CA ASN A 243 -13.32 -13.09 1.99
C ASN A 243 -14.35 -12.37 2.86
N ASN A 244 -15.01 -11.34 2.31
CA ASN A 244 -16.04 -10.59 3.04
C ASN A 244 -15.54 -10.08 4.40
N ILE A 245 -14.47 -9.27 4.35
CA ILE A 245 -13.84 -8.65 5.53
C ILE A 245 -13.97 -7.14 5.40
N LYS A 246 -14.28 -6.47 6.51
CA LYS A 246 -14.28 -5.01 6.59
C LYS A 246 -13.22 -4.53 7.56
N ILE A 247 -12.48 -3.48 7.22
CA ILE A 247 -11.50 -2.83 8.11
C ILE A 247 -11.87 -1.35 8.19
N HIS A 248 -12.30 -0.91 9.37
CA HIS A 248 -12.71 0.48 9.59
C HIS A 248 -11.62 1.38 10.16
N SER A 249 -10.65 0.78 10.84
CA SER A 249 -9.49 1.46 11.40
C SER A 249 -8.30 0.51 11.38
N ALA A 250 -7.07 1.02 11.27
CA ALA A 250 -5.85 0.24 11.47
C ALA A 250 -4.70 1.10 12.05
N PRO A 251 -3.81 0.52 12.89
CA PRO A 251 -2.66 1.20 13.52
C PRO A 251 -1.57 1.68 12.54
N GLY A 252 -1.64 1.22 11.31
CA GLY A 252 -0.64 1.39 10.26
C GLY A 252 -1.23 0.91 8.95
N ILE A 253 -0.67 -0.18 8.44
CA ILE A 253 -1.13 -0.86 7.22
C ILE A 253 -2.42 -1.64 7.52
N GLY A 254 -3.36 -1.70 6.57
CA GLY A 254 -4.54 -2.55 6.70
C GLY A 254 -4.15 -4.04 6.71
N ILE A 255 -3.53 -4.52 5.64
CA ILE A 255 -3.11 -5.91 5.48
C ILE A 255 -1.69 -5.97 4.95
N LEU A 256 -0.78 -6.64 5.65
CA LEU A 256 0.61 -6.84 5.23
C LEU A 256 0.88 -8.33 5.00
N PHE A 257 1.21 -8.68 3.76
CA PHE A 257 1.75 -9.98 3.38
C PHE A 257 3.26 -9.83 3.13
N GLN A 258 4.08 -10.68 3.76
CA GLN A 258 5.48 -10.79 3.43
C GLN A 258 5.90 -12.25 3.27
N PHE A 259 6.69 -12.53 2.22
CA PHE A 259 7.18 -13.89 1.93
C PHE A 259 6.08 -14.95 1.80
N CYS A 260 4.86 -14.55 1.41
CA CYS A 260 3.72 -15.44 1.25
C CYS A 260 3.61 -15.97 -0.19
N HIS A 261 2.98 -17.13 -0.38
CA HIS A 261 2.73 -17.73 -1.69
C HIS A 261 1.23 -17.91 -1.93
N GLY A 262 0.68 -17.32 -2.98
CA GLY A 262 -0.74 -17.51 -3.34
C GLY A 262 -1.71 -16.80 -2.39
N ILE A 263 -2.22 -15.64 -2.81
CA ILE A 263 -3.12 -14.79 -2.03
C ILE A 263 -4.38 -14.49 -2.85
N HIS A 264 -5.54 -14.64 -2.22
CA HIS A 264 -6.83 -14.29 -2.80
C HIS A 264 -7.62 -13.41 -1.83
N LEU A 265 -7.88 -12.18 -2.24
CA LEU A 265 -8.73 -11.20 -1.54
C LEU A 265 -10.01 -10.99 -2.37
N ASP A 266 -11.16 -11.31 -1.78
CA ASP A 266 -12.47 -11.15 -2.43
C ASP A 266 -13.45 -10.46 -1.49
N GLN A 267 -14.17 -9.43 -1.95
CA GLN A 267 -15.12 -8.67 -1.13
C GLN A 267 -14.48 -8.08 0.14
N LEU A 268 -13.25 -7.55 0.02
CA LEU A 268 -12.63 -6.77 1.08
C LEU A 268 -13.14 -5.33 1.02
N SER A 269 -13.39 -4.70 2.16
CA SER A 269 -13.64 -3.26 2.21
C SER A 269 -12.81 -2.58 3.30
N ILE A 270 -11.99 -1.61 2.91
CA ILE A 270 -11.21 -0.79 3.84
C ILE A 270 -11.71 0.65 3.72
N HIS A 271 -12.51 1.09 4.68
CA HIS A 271 -13.14 2.40 4.66
C HIS A 271 -13.57 2.85 6.06
N PRO A 272 -13.62 4.17 6.34
CA PRO A 272 -14.09 4.71 7.62
C PRO A 272 -15.48 4.18 8.00
N ASN A 273 -15.71 4.08 9.31
CA ASN A 273 -17.03 3.76 9.85
C ASN A 273 -17.94 5.00 9.87
N GLN A 274 -18.48 5.34 8.70
CA GLN A 274 -19.35 6.51 8.52
C GLN A 274 -20.65 6.43 9.33
N ASN A 275 -21.12 5.23 9.67
CA ASN A 275 -22.26 5.04 10.56
C ASN A 275 -21.98 5.52 12.00
N LEU A 276 -20.71 5.56 12.41
CA LEU A 276 -20.28 6.16 13.68
C LEU A 276 -19.89 7.64 13.54
N GLY A 277 -20.03 8.24 12.36
CA GLY A 277 -19.64 9.63 12.10
C GLY A 277 -18.15 9.84 11.77
N ARG A 278 -17.37 8.77 11.56
CA ARG A 278 -16.00 8.89 11.02
C ARG A 278 -16.11 9.03 9.51
N MET A 279 -15.67 10.15 8.95
CA MET A 279 -16.03 10.53 7.60
C MET A 279 -15.06 10.00 6.54
N VAL A 280 -13.74 10.12 6.80
CA VAL A 280 -12.69 9.97 5.77
C VAL A 280 -11.44 9.24 6.24
N SER A 281 -11.29 8.92 7.53
CA SER A 281 -10.08 8.26 8.05
C SER A 281 -10.30 6.80 8.40
N CYS A 282 -9.40 5.92 7.94
CA CYS A 282 -9.44 4.50 8.29
C CYS A 282 -8.05 3.96 8.67
N THR A 283 -7.19 3.71 7.69
CA THR A 283 -5.81 3.27 7.90
C THR A 283 -4.90 4.48 8.00
N ARG A 284 -3.84 4.35 8.81
CA ARG A 284 -2.80 5.37 8.88
C ARG A 284 -1.87 5.38 7.66
N ASP A 285 -1.76 4.23 7.00
CA ASP A 285 -0.88 4.00 5.84
C ASP A 285 -1.62 3.19 4.76
N ASP A 286 -0.90 2.33 4.02
CA ASP A 286 -1.39 1.50 2.93
C ASP A 286 -2.58 0.60 3.33
N GLY A 287 -3.42 0.28 2.35
CA GLY A 287 -4.52 -0.68 2.53
C GLY A 287 -4.03 -2.10 2.56
N ILE A 288 -3.40 -2.53 1.48
CA ILE A 288 -2.78 -3.83 1.31
C ILE A 288 -1.34 -3.61 0.86
N GLN A 289 -0.41 -4.28 1.52
CA GLN A 289 0.96 -4.39 1.06
C GLN A 289 1.35 -5.85 0.90
N ALA A 290 1.98 -6.20 -0.22
CA ALA A 290 2.52 -7.52 -0.47
C ALA A 290 3.99 -7.42 -0.86
N VAL A 291 4.87 -7.82 0.06
CA VAL A 291 6.32 -7.68 -0.07
C VAL A 291 6.98 -9.04 -0.26
N ASN A 292 7.81 -9.20 -1.28
CA ASN A 292 8.53 -10.46 -1.56
C ASN A 292 7.62 -11.71 -1.62
N CYS A 293 6.39 -11.55 -2.10
CA CYS A 293 5.44 -12.66 -2.24
C CYS A 293 5.64 -13.44 -3.54
N ARG A 294 5.12 -14.67 -3.62
CA ARG A 294 5.26 -15.59 -4.75
C ARG A 294 3.90 -16.11 -5.24
N GLY A 295 3.93 -16.79 -6.39
CA GLY A 295 2.75 -17.43 -6.96
C GLY A 295 1.84 -16.38 -7.61
N SER A 296 0.58 -16.34 -7.20
CA SER A 296 -0.40 -15.37 -7.69
C SER A 296 -1.03 -14.57 -6.55
N ILE A 297 -1.35 -13.31 -6.84
CA ILE A 297 -2.17 -12.43 -6.01
C ILE A 297 -3.41 -12.06 -6.83
N LEU A 298 -4.58 -12.44 -6.34
CA LEU A 298 -5.88 -12.07 -6.91
C LEU A 298 -6.61 -11.15 -5.93
N ILE A 299 -6.96 -9.95 -6.40
CA ILE A 299 -7.75 -8.96 -5.67
C ILE A 299 -8.99 -8.67 -6.50
N GLU A 300 -10.16 -9.02 -5.98
CA GLU A 300 -11.42 -8.82 -6.71
C GLU A 300 -12.58 -8.36 -5.83
N ASN A 301 -13.48 -7.56 -6.42
CA ASN A 301 -14.69 -7.08 -5.75
C ASN A 301 -14.41 -6.28 -4.47
N CYS A 302 -13.28 -5.56 -4.42
CA CYS A 302 -12.82 -4.84 -3.23
C CYS A 302 -13.14 -3.35 -3.28
N ASN A 303 -13.28 -2.72 -2.11
CA ASN A 303 -13.58 -1.30 -1.95
C ASN A 303 -12.58 -0.61 -1.00
N PHE A 304 -12.07 0.55 -1.39
CA PHE A 304 -11.07 1.31 -0.62
C PHE A 304 -11.47 2.78 -0.57
N PHE A 305 -11.47 3.39 0.62
CA PHE A 305 -11.76 4.82 0.77
C PHE A 305 -11.12 5.38 2.05
N GLY A 306 -10.56 6.58 1.99
CA GLY A 306 -10.07 7.30 3.16
C GLY A 306 -8.69 6.88 3.68
N LEU A 307 -7.96 6.06 2.91
CA LEU A 307 -6.63 5.61 3.29
C LEU A 307 -5.64 6.78 3.27
N GLN A 308 -4.65 6.69 4.16
CA GLN A 308 -3.59 7.69 4.28
C GLN A 308 -2.30 7.27 3.57
N ASP A 309 -2.28 6.12 2.89
CA ASP A 309 -1.38 5.81 1.78
C ASP A 309 -2.09 4.88 0.75
N SER A 310 -1.33 4.27 -0.15
CA SER A 310 -1.84 3.52 -1.30
C SER A 310 -2.78 2.35 -0.90
N PRO A 311 -3.98 2.23 -1.49
CA PRO A 311 -4.84 1.06 -1.33
C PRO A 311 -4.16 -0.29 -1.54
N VAL A 312 -3.29 -0.41 -2.55
CA VAL A 312 -2.53 -1.62 -2.81
C VAL A 312 -1.10 -1.26 -3.23
N ASN A 313 -0.13 -1.92 -2.60
CA ASN A 313 1.30 -1.80 -2.90
C ASN A 313 1.94 -3.20 -2.99
N ILE A 314 2.47 -3.58 -4.15
CA ILE A 314 3.05 -4.91 -4.40
C ILE A 314 4.46 -4.74 -4.95
N HIS A 315 5.47 -5.26 -4.24
CA HIS A 315 6.87 -5.13 -4.65
C HIS A 315 7.77 -6.22 -4.07
N GLY A 316 8.95 -6.38 -4.67
CA GLY A 316 10.10 -7.03 -4.05
C GLY A 316 10.89 -6.05 -3.17
N SER A 317 11.88 -6.55 -2.45
CA SER A 317 12.88 -5.71 -1.78
C SER A 317 14.27 -6.01 -2.32
N ASN A 318 15.12 -4.99 -2.39
CA ASN A 318 16.50 -5.14 -2.81
C ASN A 318 17.51 -4.96 -1.66
N ILE A 319 18.71 -5.53 -1.85
CA ILE A 319 19.86 -5.45 -0.94
C ILE A 319 21.01 -4.83 -1.71
N THR A 320 21.58 -3.73 -1.23
CA THR A 320 22.77 -3.12 -1.83
C THR A 320 23.98 -4.00 -1.61
N VAL A 321 24.81 -4.19 -2.65
CA VAL A 321 26.07 -4.95 -2.53
C VAL A 321 27.15 -4.04 -1.93
N ASP A 322 27.73 -4.44 -0.81
CA ASP A 322 28.84 -3.71 -0.18
C ASP A 322 30.19 -4.25 -0.62
N ASN A 323 30.32 -5.59 -0.71
CA ASN A 323 31.57 -6.23 -1.07
C ASN A 323 31.38 -7.58 -1.76
N GLN A 324 32.27 -7.92 -2.70
CA GLN A 324 32.42 -9.28 -3.21
C GLN A 324 33.48 -10.00 -2.39
N ALA A 325 33.05 -10.79 -1.40
CA ALA A 325 33.96 -11.45 -0.46
C ALA A 325 34.71 -12.63 -1.10
N SER A 326 34.11 -13.27 -2.11
CA SER A 326 34.74 -14.35 -2.90
C SER A 326 34.08 -14.44 -4.28
N PRO A 327 34.60 -15.26 -5.22
CA PRO A 327 33.92 -15.53 -6.48
C PRO A 327 32.49 -16.06 -6.31
N ASN A 328 32.15 -16.66 -5.17
CA ASN A 328 30.85 -17.26 -4.90
C ASN A 328 30.03 -16.49 -3.86
N SER A 329 30.47 -15.34 -3.35
CA SER A 329 29.74 -14.67 -2.27
C SER A 329 29.77 -13.14 -2.34
N LEU A 330 28.61 -12.57 -2.05
CA LEU A 330 28.41 -11.13 -1.90
C LEU A 330 28.00 -10.81 -0.48
N ILE A 331 28.60 -9.77 0.06
CA ILE A 331 28.19 -9.10 1.29
C ILE A 331 27.32 -7.92 0.88
N GLY A 332 26.16 -7.78 1.50
CA GLY A 332 25.25 -6.67 1.22
C GLY A 332 24.59 -6.10 2.46
N SER A 333 24.14 -4.86 2.32
CA SER A 333 23.34 -4.15 3.30
C SER A 333 22.01 -3.72 2.72
N GLY A 334 20.97 -3.79 3.54
CA GLY A 334 19.61 -3.38 3.16
C GLY A 334 18.96 -2.57 4.27
N LYS A 335 17.87 -1.88 3.94
CA LYS A 335 16.97 -1.34 4.97
C LYS A 335 16.23 -2.52 5.63
N ARG A 336 16.92 -3.22 6.55
CA ARG A 336 16.52 -4.45 7.24
C ARG A 336 16.44 -5.69 6.35
N PRO A 337 17.58 -6.30 5.98
CA PRO A 337 17.58 -7.59 5.31
C PRO A 337 16.83 -8.62 6.16
N HIS A 338 15.78 -9.21 5.59
CA HIS A 338 14.94 -10.17 6.29
C HIS A 338 15.53 -11.58 6.19
N PHE A 339 15.53 -12.37 7.27
CA PHE A 339 16.09 -13.73 7.25
C PHE A 339 15.43 -14.68 6.23
N LEU A 340 14.20 -14.37 5.79
CA LEU A 340 13.47 -15.09 4.74
C LEU A 340 13.70 -14.55 3.32
N TRP A 341 14.56 -13.54 3.14
CA TRP A 341 14.70 -12.84 1.87
C TRP A 341 15.14 -13.75 0.72
N ALA A 342 15.96 -14.77 0.99
CA ALA A 342 16.34 -15.79 0.01
C ALA A 342 16.41 -17.19 0.62
N LYS A 343 16.05 -18.19 -0.19
CA LYS A 343 16.14 -19.62 0.11
C LYS A 343 17.13 -20.29 -0.85
N PRO A 344 17.74 -21.44 -0.49
CA PRO A 344 18.53 -22.22 -1.44
C PRO A 344 17.76 -22.48 -2.74
N ASN A 345 18.46 -22.39 -3.86
CA ASN A 345 17.92 -22.48 -5.24
C ASN A 345 17.12 -21.27 -5.74
N ASP A 346 16.85 -20.26 -4.91
CA ASP A 346 16.28 -19.00 -5.44
C ASP A 346 17.25 -18.36 -6.43
N ARG A 347 16.70 -17.73 -7.47
CA ARG A 347 17.45 -16.94 -8.44
C ARG A 347 17.52 -15.49 -7.96
N ILE A 348 18.75 -14.99 -7.82
CA ILE A 348 19.03 -13.60 -7.47
C ILE A 348 19.58 -12.89 -8.69
N SER A 349 18.97 -11.77 -9.04
CA SER A 349 19.47 -10.88 -10.07
C SER A 349 20.37 -9.82 -9.42
N ILE A 350 21.55 -9.65 -10.00
CA ILE A 350 22.51 -8.60 -9.63
C ILE A 350 22.28 -7.45 -10.61
N VAL A 351 21.86 -6.30 -10.10
CA VAL A 351 21.34 -5.18 -10.87
C VAL A 351 22.24 -3.97 -10.69
N ASN A 352 22.55 -3.25 -11.77
CA ASN A 352 23.28 -1.98 -11.69
C ASN A 352 22.36 -0.84 -11.20
N ASN A 353 22.72 -0.16 -10.12
CA ASN A 353 21.91 0.89 -9.49
C ASN A 353 21.78 2.19 -10.31
N LEU A 354 22.50 2.33 -11.43
CA LEU A 354 22.41 3.52 -12.30
C LEU A 354 21.52 3.24 -13.51
N SER A 355 21.75 2.13 -14.22
CA SER A 355 20.99 1.74 -15.41
C SER A 355 19.82 0.81 -15.13
N TYR A 356 19.77 0.21 -13.93
CA TYR A 356 18.84 -0.85 -13.52
C TYR A 356 18.89 -2.12 -14.40
N GLU A 357 19.98 -2.28 -15.16
CA GLU A 357 20.22 -3.48 -15.94
C GLU A 357 20.66 -4.64 -15.04
N THR A 358 20.08 -5.83 -15.26
CA THR A 358 20.55 -7.06 -14.64
C THR A 358 21.84 -7.52 -15.31
N VAL A 359 22.96 -7.41 -14.60
CA VAL A 359 24.29 -7.80 -15.11
C VAL A 359 24.57 -9.30 -14.95
N TYR A 360 24.00 -9.93 -13.91
CA TYR A 360 24.14 -11.36 -13.64
C TYR A 360 22.86 -11.91 -13.00
N THR A 361 22.61 -13.20 -13.18
CA THR A 361 21.63 -13.95 -12.38
C THR A 361 22.32 -15.21 -11.86
N ALA A 362 22.16 -15.48 -10.57
CA ALA A 362 22.81 -16.59 -9.89
C ALA A 362 21.85 -17.32 -8.95
N GLU A 363 22.07 -18.62 -8.77
CA GLU A 363 21.32 -19.44 -7.82
C GLU A 363 21.96 -19.40 -6.43
N VAL A 364 21.13 -19.17 -5.41
CA VAL A 364 21.55 -19.16 -4.01
C VAL A 364 21.94 -20.57 -3.56
N GLU A 365 23.13 -20.68 -2.99
CA GLU A 365 23.56 -21.78 -2.13
C GLU A 365 23.04 -21.55 -0.71
N GLN A 366 23.34 -20.36 -0.16
CA GLN A 366 23.01 -20.00 1.21
C GLN A 366 22.79 -18.48 1.35
N TYR A 367 21.90 -18.10 2.25
CA TYR A 367 21.69 -16.71 2.67
C TYR A 367 21.71 -16.63 4.20
N ALA A 368 22.36 -15.60 4.74
CA ALA A 368 22.39 -15.37 6.18
C ALA A 368 22.42 -13.87 6.51
N VAL A 369 21.68 -13.48 7.54
CA VAL A 369 21.74 -12.16 8.16
C VAL A 369 22.66 -12.27 9.38
N TYR A 370 23.63 -11.37 9.50
CA TYR A 370 24.63 -11.40 10.60
C TYR A 370 24.62 -10.13 11.47
N ASP A 371 23.94 -9.07 11.03
CA ASP A 371 23.66 -7.85 11.79
C ASP A 371 22.32 -7.24 11.33
N ASP A 372 21.82 -6.24 12.04
CA ASP A 372 20.50 -5.62 11.81
C ASP A 372 20.30 -5.10 10.38
N ASP A 373 21.37 -4.69 9.71
CA ASP A 373 21.33 -4.13 8.35
C ASP A 373 22.21 -4.91 7.36
N ALA A 374 22.82 -6.04 7.74
CA ALA A 374 23.89 -6.68 6.95
C ALA A 374 23.72 -8.21 6.76
N CYS A 375 24.05 -8.69 5.56
CA CYS A 375 23.82 -10.07 5.15
C CYS A 375 24.85 -10.61 4.14
N VAL A 376 24.97 -11.93 4.04
CA VAL A 376 25.77 -12.62 3.03
C VAL A 376 24.86 -13.46 2.15
N VAL A 377 25.06 -13.36 0.84
CA VAL A 377 24.49 -14.27 -0.16
C VAL A 377 25.63 -15.07 -0.78
N SER A 378 25.58 -16.39 -0.64
CA SER A 378 26.48 -17.33 -1.29
C SER A 378 25.78 -18.01 -2.47
N PHE A 379 26.49 -18.17 -3.58
CA PHE A 379 25.99 -18.73 -4.82
C PHE A 379 26.62 -20.07 -5.14
N LYS A 380 25.85 -20.97 -5.76
CA LYS A 380 26.31 -22.31 -6.13
C LYS A 380 27.45 -22.34 -7.15
N LYS A 381 27.52 -21.29 -7.97
CA LYS A 381 28.53 -21.12 -9.01
C LYS A 381 29.20 -19.76 -8.83
N PRO A 382 30.49 -19.65 -9.20
CA PRO A 382 31.16 -18.36 -9.22
C PRO A 382 30.41 -17.35 -10.09
N ILE A 383 30.24 -16.13 -9.58
CA ILE A 383 29.82 -14.96 -10.36
C ILE A 383 31.05 -14.23 -10.87
N ALA A 384 30.93 -13.51 -11.98
CA ALA A 384 32.04 -12.72 -12.48
C ALA A 384 32.37 -11.58 -11.50
N SER A 385 33.61 -11.10 -11.57
CA SER A 385 34.04 -9.94 -10.80
C SER A 385 33.20 -8.70 -11.16
N LEU A 386 32.68 -8.01 -10.15
CA LEU A 386 31.96 -6.76 -10.38
C LEU A 386 32.95 -5.67 -10.84
N PRO A 387 32.71 -5.00 -11.97
CA PRO A 387 33.70 -4.14 -12.63
C PRO A 387 33.91 -2.76 -11.97
N TYR A 388 33.04 -2.34 -11.05
CA TYR A 388 33.06 -1.03 -10.40
C TYR A 388 32.93 -1.15 -8.88
N ASN A 389 32.90 -0.03 -8.16
CA ASN A 389 32.54 -0.01 -6.75
C ASN A 389 31.24 -0.81 -6.52
N ASN A 390 31.33 -1.84 -5.68
CA ASN A 390 30.26 -2.80 -5.43
C ASN A 390 28.93 -2.14 -5.03
N ARG A 391 28.96 -0.97 -4.37
CA ARG A 391 27.76 -0.21 -3.97
C ARG A 391 26.94 0.36 -5.14
N HIS A 392 27.44 0.23 -6.36
CA HIS A 392 26.66 0.47 -7.58
C HIS A 392 25.82 -0.73 -8.00
N TYR A 393 25.78 -1.80 -7.22
CA TYR A 393 24.95 -2.96 -7.49
C TYR A 393 23.98 -3.23 -6.34
N SER A 394 22.84 -3.81 -6.69
CA SER A 394 21.88 -4.35 -5.74
C SER A 394 21.44 -5.74 -6.16
N LEU A 395 20.97 -6.51 -5.18
CA LEU A 395 20.45 -7.85 -5.32
C LEU A 395 18.93 -7.78 -5.24
N GLU A 396 18.24 -8.40 -6.20
CA GLU A 396 16.80 -8.64 -6.12
C GLU A 396 16.52 -10.14 -6.21
N ASN A 397 15.56 -10.63 -5.42
CA ASN A 397 15.14 -12.03 -5.50
C ASN A 397 14.09 -12.19 -6.60
N ALA A 398 14.51 -12.72 -7.75
CA ALA A 398 13.68 -12.86 -8.94
C ALA A 398 12.54 -13.89 -8.75
N ASP A 399 12.67 -14.80 -7.78
CA ASP A 399 11.65 -15.80 -7.48
C ASP A 399 10.65 -15.35 -6.41
N ASN A 400 10.98 -14.32 -5.62
CA ASN A 400 10.07 -13.59 -4.71
C ASN A 400 9.16 -12.59 -5.45
N THR A 401 8.60 -13.01 -6.59
CA THR A 401 7.77 -12.14 -7.43
C THR A 401 6.44 -12.81 -7.79
N PRO A 402 5.28 -12.17 -7.54
CA PRO A 402 3.98 -12.75 -7.83
C PRO A 402 3.41 -12.27 -9.16
N ALA A 403 2.65 -13.12 -9.85
CA ALA A 403 1.69 -12.67 -10.86
C ALA A 403 0.50 -11.98 -10.16
N VAL A 404 -0.07 -10.95 -10.76
CA VAL A 404 -1.08 -10.10 -10.12
C VAL A 404 -2.31 -9.95 -11.01
N THR A 405 -3.49 -10.09 -10.42
CA THR A 405 -4.76 -9.72 -11.06
C THR A 405 -5.58 -8.88 -10.10
N ILE A 406 -5.99 -7.70 -10.55
CA ILE A 406 -6.81 -6.74 -9.80
C ILE A 406 -8.00 -6.38 -10.67
N ARG A 407 -9.21 -6.78 -10.25
CA ARG A 407 -10.43 -6.55 -11.05
C ARG A 407 -11.66 -6.20 -10.24
N ASN A 408 -12.57 -5.46 -10.87
CA ASN A 408 -13.85 -5.08 -10.26
C ASN A 408 -13.70 -4.43 -8.87
N CYS A 409 -12.67 -3.60 -8.70
CA CYS A 409 -12.41 -2.88 -7.45
C CYS A 409 -12.74 -1.39 -7.58
N HIS A 410 -13.14 -0.78 -6.46
CA HIS A 410 -13.30 0.66 -6.31
C HIS A 410 -12.16 1.22 -5.44
N PHE A 411 -11.32 2.04 -6.05
CA PHE A 411 -10.26 2.81 -5.41
C PHE A 411 -10.76 4.25 -5.22
N GLY A 412 -11.53 4.46 -4.15
CA GLY A 412 -12.04 5.77 -3.75
C GLY A 412 -10.93 6.74 -3.32
N SER A 413 -11.32 7.97 -2.99
CA SER A 413 -10.36 9.01 -2.63
C SER A 413 -9.49 8.62 -1.42
N CYS A 414 -8.17 8.77 -1.58
CA CYS A 414 -7.16 8.48 -0.58
C CYS A 414 -5.93 9.38 -0.80
N ARG A 415 -5.11 9.54 0.25
CA ARG A 415 -3.68 9.85 0.11
C ARG A 415 -3.00 8.50 -0.14
N ALA A 416 -2.08 8.28 -1.07
CA ALA A 416 -1.60 9.15 -2.14
C ALA A 416 -1.94 8.53 -3.50
N ARG A 417 -1.26 7.43 -3.88
CA ARG A 417 -1.53 6.67 -5.11
C ARG A 417 -2.74 5.74 -4.93
N GLY A 418 -3.28 5.20 -6.02
CA GLY A 418 -4.24 4.09 -6.00
C GLY A 418 -3.55 2.73 -5.92
N LEU A 419 -2.84 2.36 -6.99
CA LEU A 419 -2.05 1.13 -7.08
C LEU A 419 -0.57 1.47 -7.23
N LEU A 420 0.29 0.80 -6.48
CA LEU A 420 1.73 0.71 -6.74
C LEU A 420 2.07 -0.76 -7.01
N VAL A 421 2.59 -1.06 -8.20
CA VAL A 421 2.92 -2.44 -8.60
C VAL A 421 4.31 -2.52 -9.22
N CYS A 422 5.13 -3.39 -8.65
CA CYS A 422 6.49 -3.72 -9.08
C CYS A 422 6.66 -5.25 -9.10
N THR A 423 6.45 -5.88 -10.25
CA THR A 423 6.71 -7.32 -10.42
C THR A 423 7.01 -7.67 -11.88
N PRO A 424 7.99 -8.55 -12.16
CA PRO A 424 8.28 -9.04 -13.51
C PRO A 424 7.32 -10.12 -14.02
N LYS A 425 6.40 -10.59 -13.18
CA LYS A 425 5.37 -11.55 -13.59
C LYS A 425 4.17 -10.82 -14.21
N PRO A 426 3.27 -11.54 -14.91
CA PRO A 426 2.10 -10.93 -15.52
C PRO A 426 1.25 -10.14 -14.52
N VAL A 427 0.86 -8.93 -14.92
CA VAL A 427 -0.03 -8.04 -14.17
C VAL A 427 -1.25 -7.69 -15.02
N LEU A 428 -2.44 -7.97 -14.50
CA LEU A 428 -3.72 -7.57 -15.11
C LEU A 428 -4.48 -6.64 -14.17
N ILE A 429 -4.76 -5.42 -14.63
CA ILE A 429 -5.58 -4.42 -13.93
C ILE A 429 -6.77 -4.10 -14.83
N GLU A 430 -7.95 -4.65 -14.51
CA GLU A 430 -9.12 -4.51 -15.38
C GLU A 430 -10.43 -4.19 -14.67
N GLU A 431 -11.30 -3.43 -15.32
CA GLU A 431 -12.68 -3.20 -14.84
C GLU A 431 -12.73 -2.56 -13.44
N ASN A 432 -11.74 -1.73 -13.11
CA ASN A 432 -11.69 -1.00 -11.83
C ASN A 432 -12.11 0.47 -11.99
N TYR A 433 -12.45 1.10 -10.88
CA TYR A 433 -12.85 2.51 -10.80
C TYR A 433 -11.92 3.29 -9.85
N PHE A 434 -11.36 4.41 -10.30
CA PHE A 434 -10.29 5.15 -9.61
C PHE A 434 -10.62 6.62 -9.31
N GLU A 435 -10.31 7.03 -8.08
CA GLU A 435 -10.53 8.38 -7.53
C GLU A 435 -9.38 8.86 -6.61
N SER A 436 -8.22 8.17 -6.63
CA SER A 436 -7.06 8.48 -5.78
C SER A 436 -6.51 9.89 -6.04
N SER A 437 -6.11 10.62 -5.00
CA SER A 437 -5.70 12.02 -5.17
C SER A 437 -4.34 12.22 -5.85
N GLY A 438 -3.47 11.20 -5.83
CA GLY A 438 -2.28 11.06 -6.67
C GLY A 438 -2.52 10.15 -7.88
N SER A 439 -1.46 9.52 -8.40
CA SER A 439 -1.56 8.59 -9.53
C SER A 439 -2.46 7.42 -9.20
N ALA A 440 -3.43 7.13 -10.08
CA ALA A 440 -4.30 5.97 -9.96
C ALA A 440 -3.50 4.66 -10.05
N ILE A 441 -2.54 4.63 -10.96
CA ILE A 441 -1.62 3.50 -11.13
C ILE A 441 -0.21 4.04 -11.23
N LEU A 442 0.68 3.51 -10.39
CA LEU A 442 2.11 3.75 -10.40
C LEU A 442 2.85 2.43 -10.64
N LEU A 443 3.53 2.33 -11.79
CA LEU A 443 4.57 1.34 -12.00
C LEU A 443 5.89 1.96 -11.56
N HIS A 444 6.43 1.45 -10.46
CA HIS A 444 7.61 2.00 -9.80
C HIS A 444 8.82 1.07 -9.94
N GLY A 445 9.91 1.47 -9.32
CA GLY A 445 11.13 0.69 -9.21
C GLY A 445 12.22 1.60 -8.68
N ASP A 446 12.80 1.22 -7.55
CA ASP A 446 13.81 2.04 -6.89
C ASP A 446 14.83 1.21 -6.12
N TYR A 447 16.11 1.59 -6.26
CA TYR A 447 17.26 0.98 -5.60
C TYR A 447 18.00 1.96 -4.67
N SER A 448 17.38 3.10 -4.31
CA SER A 448 18.06 4.19 -3.61
C SER A 448 17.33 4.74 -2.39
N THR A 449 16.01 4.88 -2.46
CA THR A 449 15.20 5.60 -1.46
C THR A 449 14.30 4.63 -0.69
N TYR A 450 13.42 3.93 -1.39
CA TYR A 450 12.43 2.99 -0.89
C TYR A 450 12.91 1.53 -0.96
N TYR A 451 13.86 1.23 -1.85
CA TYR A 451 14.40 -0.13 -2.05
C TYR A 451 13.30 -1.14 -2.47
N GLU A 452 12.32 -0.65 -3.24
CA GLU A 452 11.20 -1.42 -3.77
C GLU A 452 11.51 -1.83 -5.22
N SER A 453 11.89 -3.11 -5.41
CA SER A 453 12.30 -3.66 -6.71
C SER A 453 11.19 -4.50 -7.36
N GLY A 454 11.39 -4.82 -8.64
CA GLY A 454 10.49 -5.64 -9.43
C GLY A 454 10.10 -4.95 -10.74
N ALA A 455 10.97 -5.04 -11.74
CA ALA A 455 10.70 -4.47 -13.06
C ALA A 455 9.42 -5.08 -13.66
N CYS A 456 8.43 -4.26 -14.01
CA CYS A 456 7.27 -4.70 -14.80
C CYS A 456 7.69 -5.18 -16.20
N ARG A 457 7.38 -6.44 -16.54
CA ARG A 457 7.74 -7.07 -17.83
C ARG A 457 6.56 -7.57 -18.66
N ASP A 458 5.35 -7.55 -18.11
CA ASP A 458 4.10 -7.93 -18.77
C ASP A 458 2.93 -7.32 -17.98
N VAL A 459 2.39 -6.22 -18.48
CA VAL A 459 1.32 -5.47 -17.81
C VAL A 459 0.20 -5.15 -18.78
N THR A 460 -1.03 -5.47 -18.40
CA THR A 460 -2.24 -5.06 -19.11
C THR A 460 -3.14 -4.24 -18.19
N ILE A 461 -3.42 -3.00 -18.59
CA ILE A 461 -4.34 -2.07 -17.92
C ILE A 461 -5.50 -1.80 -18.88
N ARG A 462 -6.67 -2.39 -18.62
CA ARG A 462 -7.78 -2.30 -19.57
C ARG A 462 -9.16 -2.10 -18.95
N LYS A 463 -10.06 -1.44 -19.69
CA LYS A 463 -11.47 -1.28 -19.28
C LYS A 463 -11.66 -0.65 -17.89
N ASN A 464 -10.69 0.13 -17.42
CA ASN A 464 -10.80 0.86 -16.16
C ASN A 464 -11.45 2.23 -16.40
N ILE A 465 -12.06 2.78 -15.35
CA ILE A 465 -12.60 4.14 -15.31
C ILE A 465 -11.75 4.97 -14.34
N PHE A 466 -11.14 6.02 -14.87
CA PHE A 466 -10.38 7.00 -14.10
C PHE A 466 -11.18 8.29 -14.04
N THR A 467 -11.54 8.74 -12.84
CA THR A 467 -12.34 9.95 -12.66
C THR A 467 -11.49 11.20 -12.64
N ASP A 468 -12.15 12.36 -12.61
CA ASP A 468 -11.48 13.65 -12.50
C ASP A 468 -10.99 14.00 -11.08
N LEU A 469 -11.11 13.03 -10.15
CA LEU A 469 -10.46 13.07 -8.83
C LEU A 469 -9.02 12.56 -8.88
N CYS A 470 -8.64 11.85 -9.94
CA CYS A 470 -7.28 11.36 -10.10
C CYS A 470 -6.26 12.50 -10.25
N CYS A 471 -5.14 12.39 -9.51
CA CYS A 471 -4.03 13.35 -9.59
C CYS A 471 -4.43 14.83 -9.34
N LEU A 472 -5.38 15.08 -8.44
CA LEU A 472 -5.69 16.45 -7.98
C LEU A 472 -4.59 17.05 -7.08
N SER A 473 -3.71 16.20 -6.56
CA SER A 473 -2.61 16.60 -5.67
C SER A 473 -1.31 15.94 -6.13
N GLN A 474 -0.19 16.69 -6.05
CA GLN A 474 1.11 16.24 -6.55
C GLN A 474 1.94 15.61 -5.44
N TYR A 475 1.78 14.30 -5.25
CA TYR A 475 2.64 13.51 -4.38
C TYR A 475 3.94 13.11 -5.11
N GLU A 476 4.90 12.57 -4.36
CA GLU A 476 6.13 12.04 -4.93
C GLU A 476 5.81 11.00 -6.03
N ASN A 477 6.51 11.10 -7.16
CA ASN A 477 6.37 10.19 -8.31
C ASN A 477 4.94 10.08 -8.86
N CYS A 478 4.10 11.11 -8.70
CA CYS A 478 2.72 11.14 -9.21
C CYS A 478 2.52 12.21 -10.30
N LEU A 479 3.11 12.02 -11.48
CA LEU A 479 3.09 13.04 -12.54
C LEU A 479 1.87 12.94 -13.47
N ALA A 480 1.18 11.79 -13.50
CA ALA A 480 0.03 11.52 -14.34
C ALA A 480 -0.90 10.46 -13.72
N VAL A 481 -2.12 10.32 -14.24
CA VAL A 481 -3.11 9.33 -13.79
C VAL A 481 -2.55 7.91 -13.84
N VAL A 482 -1.94 7.53 -14.97
CA VAL A 482 -1.10 6.32 -15.09
C VAL A 482 0.35 6.77 -15.20
N ASN A 483 1.16 6.39 -14.21
CA ASN A 483 2.53 6.86 -14.07
C ASN A 483 3.50 5.67 -14.10
N ILE A 484 4.34 5.61 -15.13
CA ILE A 484 5.42 4.62 -15.27
C ILE A 484 6.71 5.39 -15.02
N SER A 485 7.27 5.24 -13.81
CA SER A 485 8.36 6.11 -13.36
C SER A 485 9.32 5.35 -12.42
N PRO A 486 10.17 4.50 -12.99
CA PRO A 486 11.29 3.94 -12.24
C PRO A 486 12.31 5.06 -11.96
N GLN A 487 13.04 4.95 -10.86
CA GLN A 487 14.01 5.97 -10.40
C GLN A 487 15.39 5.79 -11.04
N VAL A 488 15.41 5.45 -12.33
CA VAL A 488 16.62 5.15 -13.12
C VAL A 488 17.38 6.45 -13.38
N SER A 489 18.67 6.47 -13.02
CA SER A 489 19.53 7.65 -13.20
C SER A 489 20.20 7.71 -14.58
N ARG A 490 20.45 6.57 -15.21
CA ARG A 490 21.08 6.43 -16.54
C ARG A 490 20.23 5.51 -17.43
N PRO A 491 19.05 5.97 -17.87
CA PRO A 491 18.13 5.16 -18.65
C PRO A 491 18.74 4.84 -20.03
N MET A 492 18.42 3.65 -20.56
CA MET A 492 18.96 3.17 -21.82
C MET A 492 17.82 2.73 -22.74
N LEU A 493 17.67 3.41 -23.88
CA LEU A 493 16.59 3.13 -24.83
C LEU A 493 16.59 1.68 -25.35
N THR A 494 17.76 1.04 -25.39
CA THR A 494 17.95 -0.36 -25.81
C THR A 494 17.68 -1.38 -24.71
N ALA A 495 17.63 -0.94 -23.45
CA ALA A 495 17.46 -1.80 -22.28
C ALA A 495 16.58 -1.10 -21.21
N PRO A 496 15.34 -0.71 -21.55
CA PRO A 496 14.47 -0.01 -20.61
C PRO A 496 14.10 -0.91 -19.42
N TYR A 497 13.96 -0.30 -18.24
CA TYR A 497 13.64 -1.02 -17.01
C TYR A 497 12.27 -1.69 -17.09
N HIS A 498 11.23 -0.96 -17.48
CA HIS A 498 9.89 -1.52 -17.67
C HIS A 498 9.63 -1.91 -19.11
N GLN A 499 8.97 -3.04 -19.35
CA GLN A 499 8.73 -3.56 -20.70
C GLN A 499 7.37 -4.24 -20.85
N ASN A 500 6.86 -4.26 -22.08
CA ASN A 500 5.62 -4.94 -22.49
C ASN A 500 4.41 -4.48 -21.68
N ILE A 501 4.06 -3.22 -21.85
CA ILE A 501 2.94 -2.60 -21.14
C ILE A 501 1.86 -2.24 -22.16
N THR A 502 0.64 -2.69 -21.91
CA THR A 502 -0.53 -2.39 -22.74
C THR A 502 -1.58 -1.67 -21.90
N ILE A 503 -1.95 -0.47 -22.33
CA ILE A 503 -2.97 0.38 -21.71
C ILE A 503 -4.05 0.64 -22.76
N GLU A 504 -5.19 -0.05 -22.62
CA GLU A 504 -6.20 -0.08 -23.67
C GLU A 504 -7.65 -0.05 -23.20
N ASP A 505 -8.53 0.50 -24.04
CA ASP A 505 -9.98 0.47 -23.81
C ASP A 505 -10.41 1.07 -22.45
N ASN A 506 -9.62 2.00 -21.88
CA ASN A 506 -9.93 2.69 -20.64
C ASN A 506 -10.68 4.00 -20.89
N VAL A 507 -11.39 4.48 -19.88
CA VAL A 507 -12.07 5.77 -19.88
C VAL A 507 -11.43 6.69 -18.85
N PHE A 508 -11.01 7.87 -19.29
CA PHE A 508 -10.44 8.91 -18.44
C PHE A 508 -11.34 10.14 -18.45
N SER A 509 -11.75 10.62 -17.29
CA SER A 509 -12.30 11.97 -17.10
C SER A 509 -11.20 12.81 -16.49
N SER A 510 -10.69 13.81 -17.21
CA SER A 510 -9.55 14.62 -16.75
C SER A 510 -9.93 16.10 -16.70
N PRO A 511 -9.58 16.81 -15.61
CA PRO A 511 -9.74 18.25 -15.52
C PRO A 511 -8.58 19.02 -16.19
N GLY A 512 -7.80 18.35 -17.05
CA GLY A 512 -6.55 18.87 -17.62
C GLY A 512 -5.28 18.35 -16.94
N THR A 513 -5.41 17.32 -16.11
CA THR A 513 -4.28 16.60 -15.52
C THR A 513 -3.68 15.61 -16.53
N PRO A 514 -2.35 15.41 -16.55
CA PRO A 514 -1.73 14.42 -17.42
C PRO A 514 -2.32 13.01 -17.25
N ILE A 515 -2.62 12.35 -18.37
CA ILE A 515 -3.20 11.00 -18.43
C ILE A 515 -2.12 9.94 -18.26
N ILE A 516 -1.02 10.11 -18.98
CA ILE A 516 0.12 9.19 -18.91
C ILE A 516 1.44 9.94 -18.83
N TYR A 517 2.27 9.48 -17.90
CA TYR A 517 3.70 9.73 -17.87
C TYR A 517 4.40 8.39 -17.98
N ALA A 518 5.29 8.24 -18.95
CA ALA A 518 6.11 7.06 -19.09
C ALA A 518 7.58 7.44 -19.25
N PHE A 519 8.41 6.85 -18.38
CA PHE A 519 9.85 6.99 -18.37
C PHE A 519 10.53 5.62 -18.36
N ASP A 520 11.56 5.46 -19.20
CA ASP A 520 12.39 4.24 -19.31
C ASP A 520 11.55 2.97 -19.52
N ALA A 521 10.70 3.00 -20.56
CA ALA A 521 9.72 1.97 -20.86
C ALA A 521 9.84 1.46 -22.31
N GLY A 522 9.90 0.15 -22.50
CA GLY A 522 9.98 -0.51 -23.81
C GLY A 522 8.69 -1.23 -24.19
N ASN A 523 8.38 -1.28 -25.48
CA ASN A 523 7.19 -1.96 -26.01
C ASN A 523 5.89 -1.51 -25.29
N LEU A 524 5.74 -0.20 -25.10
CA LEU A 524 4.56 0.42 -24.49
C LEU A 524 3.47 0.65 -25.55
N SER A 525 2.24 0.23 -25.25
CA SER A 525 1.05 0.45 -26.09
C SER A 525 0.03 1.28 -25.32
N PHE A 526 -0.37 2.41 -25.86
CA PHE A 526 -1.46 3.24 -25.34
C PHE A 526 -2.51 3.42 -26.43
N CYS A 527 -3.55 2.58 -26.42
CA CYS A 527 -4.44 2.40 -27.57
C CYS A 527 -5.92 2.39 -27.19
N ARG A 528 -6.79 2.91 -28.06
CA ARG A 528 -8.26 2.80 -27.92
C ARG A 528 -8.83 3.36 -26.60
N ASN A 529 -8.13 4.30 -25.97
CA ASN A 529 -8.61 4.94 -24.75
C ASN A 529 -9.51 6.14 -25.11
N LYS A 530 -10.49 6.43 -24.24
CA LYS A 530 -11.37 7.60 -24.35
C LYS A 530 -11.04 8.60 -23.25
N ILE A 531 -10.71 9.83 -23.63
CA ILE A 531 -10.30 10.90 -22.71
C ILE A 531 -11.33 12.03 -22.81
N PHE A 532 -12.07 12.25 -21.72
CA PHE A 532 -13.08 13.29 -21.59
C PHE A 532 -12.53 14.46 -20.78
N ARG A 533 -12.69 15.69 -21.27
CA ARG A 533 -12.44 16.89 -20.48
C ARG A 533 -13.57 17.07 -19.47
N SER A 534 -13.25 17.03 -18.18
CA SER A 534 -14.22 17.36 -17.12
C SER A 534 -14.28 18.87 -16.88
N GLY A 535 -15.30 19.37 -16.19
CA GLY A 535 -15.42 20.80 -15.84
C GLY A 535 -14.77 21.21 -14.51
N ARG A 536 -14.13 20.28 -13.78
CA ARG A 536 -13.71 20.49 -12.38
C ARG A 536 -12.65 21.60 -12.23
N ILE A 537 -11.75 21.75 -13.19
CA ILE A 537 -10.78 22.86 -13.24
C ILE A 537 -11.08 23.67 -14.48
N ALA A 538 -11.43 24.95 -14.32
CA ALA A 538 -11.81 25.82 -15.43
C ALA A 538 -10.62 26.20 -16.32
N THR A 539 -9.45 26.43 -15.74
CA THR A 539 -8.24 26.81 -16.48
C THR A 539 -7.64 25.62 -17.21
N LEU A 540 -7.20 25.83 -18.45
CA LEU A 540 -6.36 24.87 -19.16
C LEU A 540 -4.97 24.86 -18.53
N THR A 541 -4.38 23.68 -18.39
CA THR A 541 -3.00 23.54 -17.92
C THR A 541 -2.07 23.50 -19.12
N ASP A 542 -0.88 24.11 -19.01
CA ASP A 542 0.13 24.06 -20.09
C ASP A 542 0.91 22.73 -20.09
N ARG A 543 0.47 21.73 -19.31
CA ARG A 543 1.13 20.43 -19.22
C ARG A 543 0.58 19.51 -20.33
N PRO A 544 1.44 18.76 -21.05
CA PRO A 544 0.97 17.78 -22.02
C PRO A 544 0.16 16.69 -21.31
N LEU A 545 -0.91 16.22 -21.95
CA LEU A 545 -1.71 15.10 -21.46
C LEU A 545 -0.93 13.78 -21.48
N TYR A 546 -0.06 13.60 -22.48
CA TYR A 546 0.73 12.39 -22.65
C TYR A 546 2.19 12.76 -22.75
N LEU A 547 2.98 12.26 -21.80
CA LEU A 547 4.41 12.49 -21.74
C LEU A 547 5.15 11.16 -21.78
N PHE A 548 5.97 10.99 -22.82
CA PHE A 548 6.83 9.83 -23.01
C PHE A 548 8.29 10.28 -23.05
N ALA A 549 9.14 9.67 -22.23
CA ALA A 549 10.55 9.99 -22.12
C ALA A 549 11.39 8.72 -22.07
N VAL A 550 12.35 8.58 -22.98
CA VAL A 550 13.21 7.39 -23.09
C VAL A 550 12.36 6.12 -23.24
N CYS A 551 11.47 6.13 -24.24
CA CYS A 551 10.58 5.00 -24.51
C CYS A 551 10.91 4.35 -25.85
N SER A 552 11.17 3.04 -25.86
CA SER A 552 11.37 2.29 -27.09
C SER A 552 10.12 1.56 -27.55
N ASP A 553 9.96 1.47 -28.87
CA ASP A 553 8.87 0.74 -29.53
C ASP A 553 7.48 1.20 -29.07
N LEU A 554 7.27 2.51 -28.89
CA LEU A 554 5.99 3.08 -28.48
C LEU A 554 4.93 2.91 -29.57
N LEU A 555 3.75 2.42 -29.19
CA LEU A 555 2.53 2.42 -30.00
C LEU A 555 1.48 3.33 -29.35
N PHE A 556 1.11 4.41 -30.03
CA PHE A 556 0.05 5.34 -29.61
C PHE A 556 -0.94 5.51 -30.76
N LYS A 557 -2.16 4.96 -30.62
CA LYS A 557 -3.16 4.98 -31.69
C LYS A 557 -4.59 4.87 -31.18
N ASP A 558 -5.54 5.25 -32.02
CA ASP A 558 -6.99 5.05 -31.81
C ASP A 558 -7.53 5.65 -30.50
N ASN A 559 -6.80 6.59 -29.88
CA ASN A 559 -7.26 7.30 -28.69
C ASN A 559 -8.17 8.45 -29.11
N THR A 560 -9.29 8.62 -28.39
CA THR A 560 -10.27 9.67 -28.68
C THR A 560 -10.27 10.69 -27.55
N GLU A 561 -10.03 11.96 -27.89
CA GLU A 561 -10.16 13.10 -26.98
C GLU A 561 -11.48 13.81 -27.22
N ILE A 562 -12.25 14.05 -26.15
CA ILE A 562 -13.57 14.68 -26.19
C ILE A 562 -13.55 15.89 -25.26
N GLY A 563 -13.72 17.08 -25.85
CA GLY A 563 -13.62 18.38 -25.16
C GLY A 563 -12.29 19.08 -25.44
N GLN A 564 -12.09 20.24 -24.81
CA GLN A 564 -10.96 21.12 -25.12
C GLN A 564 -9.79 20.90 -24.15
N PHE A 565 -8.61 20.59 -24.71
CA PHE A 565 -7.35 20.44 -23.98
C PHE A 565 -6.28 21.38 -24.56
N HIS A 566 -5.25 21.71 -23.77
CA HIS A 566 -4.13 22.52 -24.24
C HIS A 566 -3.25 21.74 -25.22
N ALA A 567 -2.78 22.39 -26.28
CA ALA A 567 -1.94 21.79 -27.32
C ALA A 567 -0.48 22.31 -27.23
N PRO A 568 0.55 21.46 -27.46
CA PRO A 568 0.45 20.06 -27.88
C PRO A 568 0.10 19.12 -26.71
N THR A 569 -0.84 18.21 -26.95
CA THR A 569 -1.27 17.23 -25.95
C THR A 569 -0.23 16.12 -25.73
N ILE A 570 0.60 15.82 -26.73
CA ILE A 570 1.63 14.79 -26.68
C ILE A 570 3.02 15.42 -26.68
N ARG A 571 3.88 14.97 -25.76
CA ARG A 571 5.32 15.27 -25.74
C ARG A 571 6.12 13.97 -25.69
N LYS A 572 7.05 13.81 -26.64
CA LYS A 572 7.99 12.68 -26.72
C LYS A 572 9.42 13.19 -26.60
N ILE A 573 10.22 12.56 -25.75
CA ILE A 573 11.63 12.89 -25.52
C ILE A 573 12.44 11.61 -25.68
N THR A 574 13.26 11.51 -26.72
CA THR A 574 14.10 10.33 -26.98
C THR A 574 13.26 9.04 -27.05
N CYS A 575 12.32 8.96 -28.00
CA CYS A 575 11.46 7.79 -28.18
C CYS A 575 11.61 7.19 -29.58
N THR A 576 11.49 5.86 -29.69
CA THR A 576 11.21 5.18 -30.96
C THR A 576 9.74 4.76 -31.01
N SER A 577 9.21 4.54 -32.21
CA SER A 577 7.83 4.10 -32.41
C SER A 577 7.81 2.89 -33.32
N ARG A 578 6.94 1.92 -33.02
CA ARG A 578 6.77 0.73 -33.86
C ARG A 578 5.59 0.90 -34.82
N LYS A 579 5.74 0.42 -36.06
CA LYS A 579 4.64 0.30 -37.04
C LYS A 579 3.89 -0.99 -36.77
N GLU A 580 2.61 -1.07 -37.14
CA GLU A 580 1.86 -2.32 -37.03
C GLU A 580 2.54 -3.44 -37.82
N SER A 581 2.62 -4.62 -37.22
CA SER A 581 2.65 -5.85 -37.99
C SER A 581 1.26 -5.99 -38.62
N ASN A 582 1.16 -5.81 -39.94
CA ASN A 582 -0.01 -6.24 -40.70
C ASN A 582 -0.07 -7.77 -40.61
N ASN A 583 -0.60 -8.31 -39.52
CA ASN A 583 -1.03 -9.71 -39.48
C ASN A 583 -2.38 -9.79 -40.21
N ASN A 584 -2.30 -9.60 -41.52
CA ASN A 584 -3.37 -9.87 -42.49
C ASN A 584 -2.95 -10.99 -43.44
N ASP A 585 -2.07 -11.89 -43.00
CA ASP A 585 -1.74 -13.12 -43.73
C ASP A 585 -1.38 -14.23 -42.72
N GLN A 586 -2.39 -14.96 -42.23
CA GLN A 586 -2.45 -16.43 -42.14
C GLN A 586 -3.75 -16.92 -41.50
#